data_AF-A0A558QVB6-F1
#
_entry.id   AF-A0A558QVB6-F1
#
_cell.length_a   1.000
_cell.length_b   1.000
_cell.length_c   1.000
_cell.angle_alpha   90.00
_cell.angle_beta   90.00
_cell.angle_gamma   90.00
#
_symmetry.space_group_name_H-M   'P 1'
#
loop_
_entity.id
_entity.type
_entity.pdbx_description
1 polymer ?
#
loop_
_entity_poly.entity_id
_entity_poly.type
_entity_poly.pdbx_seq_one_letter_code
_entity_poly.pdbx_strand_id
1 'polypeptide(L)'
;MARLLAVTVAVFCVIADPASARPVPTAQTALPMRDPSWRGVKQMLVLAQYGPAGMVAGGVESDALCAEVLALAKHGAPVSVACTHIGDRALAAPGALVLVVQASVTQQPHGAVFAVTARPDYQGGLEPAGIRFGAAPRLAAWREGPAGAAARAVALDAALNDILPWRRPPGGRAPGLTEE
;
A
#
# COMPACT_ATOMS: atom_id res chain seq x y z
N MET A 1 -14.66 57.46 45.75
CA MET A 1 -16.04 57.22 45.26
C MET A 1 -16.04 57.34 43.74
N ALA A 2 -15.98 56.22 43.01
CA ALA A 2 -16.22 56.17 41.57
C ALA A 2 -16.70 54.75 41.20
N ARG A 3 -17.78 54.69 40.42
CA ARG A 3 -18.68 53.56 40.21
C ARG A 3 -18.08 52.50 39.27
N LEU A 4 -18.19 51.22 39.65
CA LEU A 4 -18.06 50.07 38.75
C LEU A 4 -19.28 50.00 37.82
N LEU A 5 -19.05 49.97 36.51
CA LEU A 5 -20.02 49.57 35.49
C LEU A 5 -19.77 48.11 35.15
N ALA A 6 -20.71 47.23 35.52
CA ALA A 6 -20.69 45.82 35.15
C ALA A 6 -21.34 45.66 33.77
N VAL A 7 -20.55 45.31 32.76
CA VAL A 7 -21.05 44.94 31.43
C VAL A 7 -21.27 43.42 31.43
N THR A 8 -22.52 43.01 31.25
CA THR A 8 -22.91 41.60 31.17
C THR A 8 -22.82 41.15 29.71
N VAL A 9 -21.88 40.26 29.39
CA VAL A 9 -21.75 39.64 28.06
C VAL A 9 -22.48 38.30 28.10
N ALA A 10 -23.58 38.19 27.36
CA ALA A 10 -24.28 36.93 27.15
C ALA A 10 -23.56 36.12 26.06
N VAL A 11 -22.93 35.01 26.46
CA VAL A 11 -22.33 34.03 25.55
C VAL A 11 -23.43 33.05 25.14
N PHE A 12 -23.79 33.03 23.87
CA PHE A 12 -24.64 32.00 23.28
C PHE A 12 -23.81 30.76 22.96
N CYS A 13 -23.95 29.70 23.75
CA CYS A 13 -23.48 28.36 23.38
C CYS A 13 -24.46 27.74 22.38
N VAL A 14 -24.03 27.58 21.13
CA VAL A 14 -24.69 26.68 20.16
C VAL A 14 -24.20 25.26 20.44
N ILE A 15 -25.10 24.41 20.94
CA ILE A 15 -24.84 22.98 21.13
C ILE A 15 -25.09 22.32 19.77
N ALA A 16 -24.03 21.92 19.07
CA ALA A 16 -24.14 21.10 17.87
C ALA A 16 -24.43 19.65 18.29
N ASP A 17 -25.56 19.13 17.84
CA ASP A 17 -26.04 17.78 18.10
C ASP A 17 -25.18 16.74 17.33
N PRO A 18 -24.48 15.80 17.99
CA PRO A 18 -23.59 14.85 17.32
C PRO A 18 -24.31 13.65 16.65
N ALA A 19 -25.64 13.63 16.62
CA ALA A 19 -26.42 12.45 16.25
C ALA A 19 -26.98 12.47 14.82
N SER A 20 -26.16 12.67 13.77
CA SER A 20 -26.60 12.33 12.39
C SER A 20 -25.50 12.26 11.32
N ALA A 21 -24.33 11.72 11.64
CA ALA A 21 -23.41 11.25 10.60
C ALA A 21 -23.78 9.81 10.21
N ARG A 22 -24.80 9.63 9.35
CA ARG A 22 -24.98 8.34 8.68
C ARG A 22 -23.78 8.12 7.74
N PRO A 23 -23.06 7.00 7.83
CA PRO A 23 -22.00 6.70 6.86
C PRO A 23 -22.65 6.58 5.48
N VAL A 24 -22.25 7.44 4.55
CA VAL A 24 -22.58 7.27 3.14
C VAL A 24 -21.79 6.05 2.66
N PRO A 25 -22.44 4.96 2.23
CA PRO A 25 -21.72 3.87 1.59
C PRO A 25 -21.13 4.43 0.29
N THR A 26 -19.82 4.69 0.28
CA THR A 26 -19.08 4.89 -0.96
C THR A 26 -19.06 3.54 -1.67
N ALA A 27 -20.07 3.30 -2.50
CA ALA A 27 -20.02 2.28 -3.52
C ALA A 27 -18.85 2.64 -4.44
N GLN A 28 -17.66 2.12 -4.13
CA GLN A 28 -16.55 2.10 -5.06
C GLN A 28 -17.05 1.30 -6.26
N THR A 29 -17.38 1.99 -7.35
CA THR A 29 -17.66 1.37 -8.63
C THR A 29 -16.41 0.58 -9.03
N ALA A 30 -16.40 -0.70 -8.70
CA ALA A 30 -15.32 -1.60 -9.04
C ALA A 30 -15.24 -1.62 -10.57
N LEU A 31 -14.24 -0.95 -11.13
CA LEU A 31 -13.89 -1.15 -12.53
C LEU A 31 -13.74 -2.65 -12.72
N PRO A 32 -14.38 -3.25 -13.75
CA PRO A 32 -14.30 -4.68 -13.96
C PRO A 32 -12.83 -5.05 -14.06
N MET A 33 -12.37 -5.88 -13.12
CA MET A 33 -10.99 -6.28 -12.99
C MET A 33 -10.60 -7.04 -14.27
N ARG A 34 -9.93 -6.33 -15.19
CA ARG A 34 -9.69 -6.81 -16.57
C ARG A 34 -8.61 -7.89 -16.64
N ASP A 35 -7.79 -8.00 -15.60
CA ASP A 35 -6.70 -8.98 -15.52
C ASP A 35 -7.24 -10.34 -15.01
N PRO A 36 -7.23 -11.40 -15.85
CA PRO A 36 -7.71 -12.72 -15.45
C PRO A 36 -7.01 -13.30 -14.23
N SER A 37 -5.74 -12.91 -13.99
CA SER A 37 -4.96 -13.40 -12.84
C SER A 37 -5.58 -13.01 -11.49
N TRP A 38 -6.41 -11.97 -11.45
CA TRP A 38 -7.06 -11.50 -10.23
C TRP A 38 -8.50 -12.05 -10.05
N ARG A 39 -8.97 -12.93 -10.94
CA ARG A 39 -10.30 -13.52 -10.81
C ARG A 39 -10.39 -14.35 -9.53
N GLY A 40 -11.41 -14.06 -8.71
CA GLY A 40 -11.65 -14.77 -7.44
C GLY A 40 -10.91 -14.17 -6.24
N VAL A 41 -10.06 -13.16 -6.45
CA VAL A 41 -9.47 -12.38 -5.36
C VAL A 41 -10.58 -11.53 -4.70
N LYS A 42 -10.76 -11.73 -3.40
CA LYS A 42 -11.73 -11.01 -2.56
C LYS A 42 -11.07 -9.95 -1.67
N GLN A 43 -9.80 -10.16 -1.35
CA GLN A 43 -8.99 -9.27 -0.53
C GLN A 43 -7.51 -9.43 -0.88
N MET A 44 -6.74 -8.36 -0.68
CA MET A 44 -5.29 -8.38 -0.76
C MET A 44 -4.69 -8.11 0.62
N LEU A 45 -3.77 -8.98 1.04
CA LEU A 45 -3.03 -8.86 2.28
C LEU A 45 -1.58 -8.50 1.97
N VAL A 46 -1.07 -7.42 2.55
CA VAL A 46 0.31 -6.97 2.39
C VAL A 46 1.16 -7.59 3.49
N LEU A 47 2.09 -8.45 3.11
CA LEU A 47 3.11 -9.00 3.99
C LEU A 47 4.43 -8.31 3.69
N ALA A 48 4.82 -7.36 4.54
CA ALA A 48 6.06 -6.61 4.40
C ALA A 48 7.19 -7.22 5.22
N GLN A 49 8.37 -7.30 4.64
CA GLN A 49 9.60 -7.74 5.29
C GLN A 49 10.68 -6.69 5.04
N TYR A 50 11.05 -5.97 6.09
CA TYR A 50 12.11 -4.97 6.05
C TYR A 50 13.25 -5.42 6.94
N GLY A 51 14.40 -5.73 6.37
CA GLY A 51 15.55 -6.16 7.15
C GLY A 51 16.83 -6.26 6.32
N PRO A 52 17.95 -6.65 6.96
CA PRO A 52 19.19 -6.90 6.23
C PRO A 52 18.99 -7.97 5.15
N ALA A 53 19.74 -7.87 4.06
CA ALA A 53 19.66 -8.80 2.95
C ALA A 53 19.76 -10.26 3.43
N GLY A 54 18.80 -11.09 3.04
CA GLY A 54 18.76 -12.51 3.38
C GLY A 54 18.09 -12.87 4.71
N MET A 55 17.60 -11.91 5.49
CA MET A 55 16.85 -12.19 6.72
C MET A 55 15.36 -11.89 6.58
N VAL A 56 14.51 -12.82 7.02
CA VAL A 56 13.08 -12.57 7.22
C VAL A 56 12.94 -11.73 8.47
N ALA A 57 12.73 -10.43 8.28
CA ALA A 57 12.59 -9.48 9.37
C ALA A 57 11.12 -9.07 9.55
N GLY A 58 10.64 -9.16 10.78
CA GLY A 58 9.38 -8.56 11.24
C GLY A 58 9.67 -7.38 12.17
N GLY A 59 8.63 -6.84 12.80
CA GLY A 59 8.76 -5.74 13.76
C GLY A 59 8.43 -4.37 13.18
N VAL A 60 8.81 -3.32 13.90
CA VAL A 60 8.34 -1.95 13.69
C VAL A 60 8.68 -1.43 12.29
N GLU A 61 9.84 -1.77 11.75
CA GLU A 61 10.27 -1.36 10.42
C GLU A 61 9.47 -2.06 9.32
N SER A 62 9.13 -3.33 9.50
CA SER A 62 8.24 -4.07 8.60
C SER A 62 6.81 -3.55 8.66
N ASP A 63 6.32 -3.18 9.84
CA ASP A 63 4.99 -2.57 10.02
C ASP A 63 4.92 -1.19 9.34
N ALA A 64 5.98 -0.39 9.49
CA ALA A 64 6.09 0.91 8.82
C ALA A 64 6.15 0.76 7.28
N LEU A 65 6.93 -0.20 6.77
CA LEU A 65 6.93 -0.54 5.35
C LEU A 65 5.55 -1.00 4.88
N CYS A 66 4.86 -1.82 5.68
CA CYS A 66 3.53 -2.28 5.34
C CYS A 66 2.53 -1.11 5.23
N ALA A 67 2.56 -0.17 6.19
CA ALA A 67 1.69 1.00 6.17
C ALA A 67 1.91 1.87 4.92
N GLU A 68 3.17 2.06 4.51
CA GLU A 68 3.51 2.79 3.29
C GLU A 68 2.99 2.08 2.03
N VAL A 69 3.24 0.77 1.92
CA VAL A 69 2.74 -0.04 0.80
C VAL A 69 1.21 -0.02 0.77
N LEU A 70 0.54 -0.16 1.92
CA LEU A 70 -0.91 -0.12 2.03
C LEU A 70 -1.46 1.22 1.55
N ALA A 71 -0.85 2.34 1.95
CA ALA A 71 -1.27 3.67 1.53
C ALA A 71 -1.22 3.84 0.00
N LEU A 72 -0.19 3.28 -0.64
CA LEU A 72 -0.02 3.29 -2.10
C LEU A 72 -0.96 2.31 -2.80
N ALA A 73 -1.05 1.07 -2.31
CA ALA A 73 -1.75 -0.03 -2.97
C ALA A 73 -3.27 0.11 -2.93
N LYS A 74 -3.84 0.71 -1.87
CA LYS A 74 -5.29 0.89 -1.71
C LYS A 74 -5.90 1.86 -2.72
N HIS A 75 -5.09 2.74 -3.32
CA HIS A 75 -5.59 3.76 -4.23
C HIS A 75 -6.11 3.12 -5.52
N GLY A 76 -7.43 3.25 -5.77
CA GLY A 76 -8.09 2.64 -6.92
C GLY A 76 -8.22 1.12 -6.86
N ALA A 77 -7.95 0.49 -5.70
CA ALA A 77 -8.02 -0.96 -5.56
C ALA A 77 -9.47 -1.46 -5.71
N PRO A 78 -9.71 -2.54 -6.48
CA PRO A 78 -11.04 -3.14 -6.64
C PRO A 78 -11.43 -4.06 -5.48
N VAL A 79 -10.48 -4.36 -4.57
CA VAL A 79 -10.65 -5.23 -3.40
C VAL A 79 -10.09 -4.53 -2.16
N SER A 80 -10.49 -4.98 -0.97
CA SER A 80 -9.89 -4.49 0.27
C SER A 80 -8.40 -4.82 0.32
N VAL A 81 -7.62 -3.88 0.84
CA VAL A 81 -6.18 -4.04 1.06
C VAL A 81 -5.90 -3.87 2.54
N ALA A 82 -5.19 -4.80 3.16
CA ALA A 82 -4.84 -4.74 4.58
C ALA A 82 -3.41 -5.22 4.83
N CYS A 83 -2.80 -4.76 5.91
CA CYS A 83 -1.53 -5.31 6.39
C CYS A 83 -1.76 -6.66 7.08
N THR A 84 -0.78 -7.56 6.99
CA THR A 84 -0.77 -8.84 7.70
C THR A 84 0.66 -9.20 8.13
N HIS A 85 0.79 -10.27 8.91
CA HIS A 85 2.05 -10.77 9.43
C HIS A 85 2.14 -12.29 9.26
N ILE A 86 3.36 -12.84 9.34
CA ILE A 86 3.57 -14.28 9.28
C ILE A 86 2.81 -14.96 10.41
N GLY A 87 2.01 -15.97 10.07
CA GLY A 87 1.19 -16.71 11.04
C GLY A 87 -0.23 -16.18 11.22
N ASP A 88 -0.58 -15.07 10.57
CA ASP A 88 -1.96 -14.58 10.55
C ASP A 88 -2.89 -15.57 9.83
N ARG A 89 -4.01 -15.91 10.47
CA ARG A 89 -5.02 -16.82 9.90
C ARG A 89 -5.64 -16.27 8.62
N ALA A 90 -5.63 -14.95 8.42
CA ALA A 90 -6.11 -14.32 7.20
C ALA A 90 -5.33 -14.77 5.96
N LEU A 91 -4.06 -15.19 6.11
CA LEU A 91 -3.25 -15.72 5.01
C LEU A 91 -3.83 -16.98 4.36
N ALA A 92 -4.58 -17.78 5.13
CA ALA A 92 -5.24 -19.00 4.65
C ALA A 92 -6.69 -18.76 4.20
N ALA A 93 -7.16 -17.50 4.19
CA ALA A 93 -8.54 -17.20 3.83
C ALA A 93 -8.78 -17.45 2.32
N PRO A 94 -9.89 -18.12 1.95
CA PRO A 94 -10.23 -18.34 0.54
C PRO A 94 -10.37 -17.02 -0.23
N GLY A 95 -9.70 -16.93 -1.37
CA GLY A 95 -9.68 -15.71 -2.21
C GLY A 95 -8.82 -14.58 -1.65
N ALA A 96 -7.94 -14.85 -0.68
CA ALA A 96 -6.88 -13.92 -0.30
C ALA A 96 -5.72 -13.98 -1.31
N LEU A 97 -5.26 -12.81 -1.72
CA LEU A 97 -3.99 -12.62 -2.40
C LEU A 97 -2.98 -12.05 -1.42
N VAL A 98 -1.82 -12.66 -1.28
CA VAL A 98 -0.76 -12.15 -0.42
C VAL A 98 0.24 -11.38 -1.27
N LEU A 99 0.31 -10.07 -1.08
CA LEU A 99 1.35 -9.25 -1.66
C LEU A 99 2.57 -9.28 -0.74
N VAL A 100 3.59 -10.04 -1.13
CA VAL A 100 4.85 -10.11 -0.39
C VAL A 100 5.75 -8.97 -0.86
N VAL A 101 6.10 -8.06 0.06
CA VAL A 101 7.05 -6.97 -0.19
C VAL A 101 8.30 -7.21 0.63
N GLN A 102 9.44 -7.27 -0.03
CA GLN A 102 10.73 -7.46 0.62
C GLN A 102 11.60 -6.25 0.32
N ALA A 103 12.12 -5.63 1.37
CA ALA A 103 13.00 -4.49 1.25
C ALA A 103 14.18 -4.58 2.22
N SER A 104 15.29 -3.94 1.82
CA SER A 104 16.49 -3.84 2.64
C SER A 104 17.21 -2.54 2.34
N VAL A 105 18.00 -2.06 3.31
CA VAL A 105 19.00 -1.03 3.09
C VAL A 105 20.38 -1.68 3.23
N THR A 106 21.20 -1.56 2.19
CA THR A 106 22.55 -2.10 2.17
C THR A 106 23.57 -0.98 2.01
N GLN A 107 24.65 -1.02 2.78
CA GLN A 107 25.77 -0.09 2.64
C GLN A 107 26.64 -0.52 1.46
N GLN A 108 26.97 0.41 0.56
CA GLN A 108 27.92 0.21 -0.54
C GLN A 108 29.05 1.24 -0.45
N PRO A 109 30.20 1.02 -1.13
CA PRO A 109 31.34 1.94 -1.09
C PRO A 109 31.00 3.40 -1.45
N HIS A 110 29.94 3.63 -2.23
CA HIS A 110 29.52 4.95 -2.70
C HIS A 110 28.25 5.47 -2.01
N GLY A 111 27.77 4.80 -0.96
CA GLY A 111 26.58 5.20 -0.21
C GLY A 111 25.64 4.03 0.09
N ALA A 112 24.60 4.31 0.87
CA ALA A 112 23.57 3.33 1.16
C ALA A 112 22.56 3.23 0.01
N VAL A 113 22.05 2.03 -0.22
CA VAL A 113 21.03 1.75 -1.25
C VAL A 113 19.85 1.07 -0.60
N PHE A 114 18.65 1.58 -0.87
CA PHE A 114 17.39 0.91 -0.60
C PHE A 114 17.04 0.01 -1.77
N ALA A 115 16.85 -1.27 -1.52
CA ALA A 115 16.40 -2.25 -2.50
C ALA A 115 15.02 -2.76 -2.11
N VAL A 116 14.11 -2.85 -3.08
CA VAL A 116 12.76 -3.40 -2.86
C VAL A 116 12.31 -4.27 -4.03
N THR A 117 11.60 -5.34 -3.71
CA THR A 117 10.83 -6.14 -4.67
C THR A 117 9.48 -6.48 -4.07
N ALA A 118 8.49 -6.69 -4.93
CA ALA A 118 7.14 -7.06 -4.54
C ALA A 118 6.64 -8.18 -5.45
N ARG A 119 5.99 -9.19 -4.89
CA ARG A 119 5.41 -10.29 -5.66
C ARG A 119 4.03 -10.67 -5.12
N PRO A 120 3.05 -10.95 -5.99
CA PRO A 120 1.81 -11.58 -5.57
C PRO A 120 2.05 -13.07 -5.31
N ASP A 121 1.50 -13.58 -4.22
CA ASP A 121 1.39 -15.00 -3.91
C ASP A 121 -0.09 -15.37 -3.84
N TYR A 122 -0.49 -16.31 -4.71
CA TYR A 122 -1.86 -16.72 -4.91
C TYR A 122 -2.14 -18.01 -4.17
N GLN A 123 -2.92 -17.92 -3.10
CA GLN A 123 -3.41 -19.09 -2.36
C GLN A 123 -4.83 -19.49 -2.80
N GLY A 124 -5.48 -18.74 -3.72
CA GLY A 124 -6.93 -18.89 -3.98
C GLY A 124 -7.43 -18.57 -5.40
N GLY A 125 -6.63 -18.75 -6.44
CA GLY A 125 -7.03 -18.53 -7.85
C GLY A 125 -7.26 -19.83 -8.64
N LEU A 126 -7.82 -19.72 -9.85
CA LEU A 126 -7.95 -20.83 -10.82
C LEU A 126 -6.62 -21.18 -11.53
N GLU A 127 -5.56 -20.41 -11.29
CA GLU A 127 -4.23 -20.63 -11.87
C GLU A 127 -3.57 -21.89 -11.27
N PRO A 128 -3.21 -22.91 -12.09
CA PRO A 128 -2.63 -24.17 -11.60
C PRO A 128 -1.23 -24.04 -10.98
N ALA A 129 -0.57 -22.89 -11.12
CA ALA A 129 0.72 -22.60 -10.51
C ALA A 129 0.75 -21.15 -10.04
N GLY A 130 1.19 -20.90 -8.80
CA GLY A 130 1.38 -19.54 -8.30
C GLY A 130 2.27 -18.73 -9.26
N ILE A 131 1.83 -17.52 -9.62
CA ILE A 131 2.62 -16.57 -10.40
C ILE A 131 3.94 -16.33 -9.66
N ARG A 132 5.05 -16.88 -10.17
CA ARG A 132 6.36 -16.76 -9.52
C ARG A 132 7.09 -15.46 -9.88
N PHE A 133 6.59 -14.72 -10.87
CA PHE A 133 7.20 -13.49 -11.34
C PHE A 133 6.63 -12.29 -10.57
N GLY A 134 7.48 -11.61 -9.82
CA GLY A 134 7.18 -10.34 -9.15
C GLY A 134 7.63 -9.13 -9.96
N ALA A 135 7.55 -7.96 -9.34
CA ALA A 135 8.16 -6.74 -9.83
C ALA A 135 9.67 -6.91 -9.97
N ALA A 136 10.25 -6.30 -11.00
CA ALA A 136 11.69 -6.18 -11.12
C ALA A 136 12.23 -5.47 -9.86
N PRO A 137 13.34 -5.95 -9.25
CA PRO A 137 13.93 -5.27 -8.10
C PRO A 137 14.21 -3.80 -8.41
N ARG A 138 13.74 -2.92 -7.53
CA ARG A 138 13.94 -1.47 -7.63
C ARG A 138 15.01 -1.05 -6.64
N LEU A 139 15.91 -0.18 -7.08
CA LEU A 139 16.97 0.40 -6.27
C LEU A 139 16.76 1.91 -6.17
N ALA A 140 17.00 2.46 -4.98
CA ALA A 140 17.02 3.89 -4.74
C ALA A 140 18.21 4.25 -3.85
N ALA A 141 18.82 5.41 -4.09
CA ALA A 141 19.81 5.96 -3.17
C ALA A 141 19.15 6.17 -1.80
N TRP A 142 19.76 5.62 -0.74
CA TRP A 142 19.28 5.76 0.62
C TRP A 142 20.03 6.86 1.35
N ARG A 143 19.27 7.72 2.03
CA ARG A 143 19.75 8.76 2.93
C ARG A 143 18.67 9.05 3.96
N GLU A 144 19.08 9.40 5.17
CA GLU A 144 18.11 9.86 6.17
C GLU A 144 17.52 11.21 5.77
N GLY A 145 16.24 11.40 6.07
CA GLY A 145 15.51 12.63 5.81
C GLY A 145 14.64 12.63 4.54
N PRO A 146 14.03 13.79 4.20
CA PRO A 146 12.95 13.87 3.21
C PRO A 146 13.33 13.40 1.81
N ALA A 147 14.56 13.69 1.37
CA ALA A 147 15.02 13.32 0.03
C ALA A 147 15.18 11.80 -0.13
N GLY A 148 15.59 11.08 0.93
CA GLY A 148 15.66 9.62 0.90
C GLY A 148 14.29 8.97 1.01
N ALA A 149 13.41 9.53 1.83
CA ALA A 149 12.01 9.11 1.90
C ALA A 149 11.30 9.23 0.53
N ALA A 150 11.52 10.33 -0.19
CA ALA A 150 10.97 10.52 -1.54
C ALA A 150 11.53 9.48 -2.53
N ALA A 151 12.83 9.22 -2.52
CA ALA A 151 13.45 8.22 -3.41
C ALA A 151 12.94 6.80 -3.13
N ARG A 152 12.77 6.44 -1.84
CA ARG A 152 12.14 5.19 -1.41
C ARG A 152 10.70 5.08 -1.89
N ALA A 153 9.90 6.13 -1.72
CA ALA A 153 8.51 6.15 -2.17
C ALA A 153 8.40 5.93 -3.69
N VAL A 154 9.27 6.55 -4.49
CA VAL A 154 9.32 6.34 -5.95
C VAL A 154 9.66 4.88 -6.30
N ALA A 155 10.62 4.27 -5.62
CA ALA A 155 10.98 2.86 -5.85
C ALA A 155 9.83 1.90 -5.49
N LEU A 156 9.14 2.15 -4.38
CA LEU A 156 7.95 1.39 -3.98
C LEU A 156 6.81 1.57 -4.98
N ASP A 157 6.55 2.80 -5.42
CA ASP A 157 5.53 3.13 -6.40
C ASP A 157 5.76 2.36 -7.71
N ALA A 158 6.98 2.39 -8.23
CA ALA A 158 7.37 1.68 -9.43
C ALA A 158 7.20 0.16 -9.29
N ALA A 159 7.64 -0.43 -8.17
CA ALA A 159 7.47 -1.86 -7.92
C ALA A 159 6.00 -2.28 -7.87
N LEU A 160 5.14 -1.45 -7.28
CA LEU A 160 3.70 -1.72 -7.21
C LEU A 160 2.99 -1.52 -8.56
N ASN A 161 3.40 -0.55 -9.37
CA ASN A 161 2.85 -0.33 -10.71
C ASN A 161 3.15 -1.52 -11.66
N ASP A 162 4.25 -2.24 -11.44
CA ASP A 162 4.58 -3.44 -12.22
C ASP A 162 3.58 -4.58 -12.00
N ILE A 163 2.98 -4.70 -10.81
CA ILE A 163 2.22 -5.89 -10.39
C ILE A 163 0.73 -5.63 -10.11
N LEU A 164 0.34 -4.41 -9.75
CA LEU A 164 -1.05 -4.09 -9.41
C LEU A 164 -1.80 -3.57 -10.65
N PRO A 165 -2.78 -4.32 -11.19
CA PRO A 165 -3.37 -4.01 -12.49
C PRO A 165 -4.19 -2.71 -12.48
N TRP A 166 -4.80 -2.34 -11.35
CA TRP A 166 -5.56 -1.08 -11.22
C TRP A 166 -4.67 0.17 -11.17
N ARG A 167 -3.36 -0.02 -10.95
CA ARG A 167 -2.39 1.07 -10.94
C ARG A 167 -1.78 1.35 -12.30
N ARG A 168 -1.95 0.44 -13.26
CA ARG A 168 -1.47 0.62 -14.62
C ARG A 168 -2.40 1.58 -15.37
N PRO A 169 -1.87 2.55 -16.13
CA PRO A 169 -2.69 3.38 -17.00
C PRO A 169 -3.50 2.50 -17.97
N PRO A 170 -4.79 2.80 -18.21
CA PRO A 170 -5.59 2.10 -19.20
C PRO A 170 -5.08 2.47 -20.61
N GLY A 171 -4.08 1.74 -21.13
CA GLY A 171 -3.63 1.93 -22.52
C GLY A 171 -2.15 1.71 -22.85
N GLY A 172 -1.30 1.27 -21.93
CA GLY A 172 0.09 1.01 -22.24
C GLY A 172 0.31 -0.30 -23.00
N ARG A 173 0.15 -0.32 -24.34
CA ARG A 173 0.88 -1.29 -25.18
C ARG A 173 2.36 -1.05 -24.89
N ALA A 174 3.11 -2.10 -24.55
CA ALA A 174 4.54 -1.95 -24.30
C ALA A 174 5.20 -1.25 -25.50
N PRO A 175 5.93 -0.14 -25.32
CA PRO A 175 6.61 0.50 -26.42
C PRO A 175 7.59 -0.50 -27.05
N GLY A 176 7.38 -0.84 -28.32
CA GLY A 176 8.23 -1.78 -29.07
C GLY A 176 7.55 -3.06 -29.58
N LEU A 177 6.27 -3.30 -29.27
CA LEU A 177 5.48 -4.33 -29.96
C LEU A 177 4.71 -3.70 -31.13
N THR A 178 5.42 -3.42 -32.21
CA THR A 178 4.80 -3.25 -33.53
C THR A 178 4.48 -4.64 -34.08
N GLU A 179 3.25 -4.83 -34.54
CA GLU A 179 2.86 -6.01 -35.30
C GLU A 179 3.62 -5.97 -36.62
N GLU A 180 4.55 -6.90 -36.81
CA GLU A 180 5.00 -7.34 -38.15
C GLU A 180 4.06 -8.43 -38.66
#